data_AF-A0A9W8UU50-F1
#
_entry.id   AF-A0A9W8UU50-F1
#
_cell.length_a   1.000
_cell.length_b   1.000
_cell.length_c   1.000
_cell.angle_alpha   90.00
_cell.angle_beta   90.00
_cell.angle_gamma   90.00
#
_symmetry.space_group_name_H-M   'P 1'
#
loop_
_entity.id
_entity.type
_entity.pdbx_description
1 polymer ?
#
loop_
_entity_poly.entity_id
_entity_poly.type
_entity_poly.pdbx_seq_one_letter_code
_entity_poly.pdbx_strand_id
1 'polypeptide(L)'
;MSVLSDDINAKWLFGSVLPYAEPAWARGYPSPYYNDSHRRLRAAMRSWVDENLMPHTLEWETSQVLPDWLWEKAAKDGVIMPMAAGAAIPQEWAGKYPIMGNIAPEEWDGFHDLTIHDEFERVGGVGIHNGLVGCTVSLWP
;
A
#
# COMPACT_ATOMS: atom_id res chain seq x y z
N MET A 1 16.32 -23.62 11.17
CA MET A 1 17.14 -22.39 11.03
C MET A 1 16.96 -21.90 9.60
N SER A 2 16.72 -20.60 9.39
CA SER A 2 16.57 -20.02 8.05
C SER A 2 17.86 -20.26 7.25
N VAL A 3 17.74 -20.70 6.00
CA VAL A 3 18.89 -20.89 5.08
C VAL A 3 19.41 -19.57 4.51
N LEU A 4 18.80 -18.43 4.87
CA LEU A 4 19.14 -17.10 4.41
C LEU A 4 20.11 -16.43 5.37
N SER A 5 21.01 -15.60 4.84
CA SER A 5 21.95 -14.80 5.64
C SER A 5 21.24 -13.76 6.51
N ASP A 6 21.88 -13.34 7.60
CA ASP A 6 21.29 -12.41 8.56
C ASP A 6 20.94 -11.05 7.94
N ASP A 7 21.70 -10.60 6.94
CA ASP A 7 21.42 -9.38 6.19
C ASP A 7 20.14 -9.50 5.34
N ILE A 8 19.90 -10.65 4.72
CA ILE A 8 18.66 -10.92 3.97
C ILE A 8 17.49 -11.02 4.95
N ASN A 9 17.69 -11.70 6.09
CA ASN A 9 16.66 -11.81 7.12
C ASN A 9 16.25 -10.43 7.65
N ALA A 10 17.21 -9.54 7.89
CA ALA A 10 16.94 -8.20 8.43
C ALA A 10 16.34 -7.25 7.38
N LYS A 11 16.78 -7.32 6.13
CA LYS A 11 16.37 -6.35 5.10
C LYS A 11 15.15 -6.80 4.30
N TRP A 12 15.06 -8.08 3.99
CA TRP A 12 14.20 -8.57 2.91
C TRP A 12 13.05 -9.45 3.36
N LEU A 13 13.08 -9.95 4.61
CA LEU A 13 11.94 -10.66 5.18
C LEU A 13 10.96 -9.70 5.84
N PHE A 14 9.70 -9.80 5.43
CA PHE A 14 8.59 -9.01 5.98
C PHE A 14 7.33 -9.87 6.04
N GLY A 15 6.43 -9.50 6.96
CA GLY A 15 5.08 -10.07 7.06
C GLY A 15 5.04 -11.52 7.54
N SER A 16 3.98 -12.23 7.12
CA SER A 16 3.68 -13.59 7.56
C SER A 16 4.69 -14.64 7.05
N VAL A 17 4.87 -15.70 7.83
CA VAL A 17 5.65 -16.90 7.45
C VAL A 17 4.83 -17.96 6.73
N LEU A 18 3.50 -17.76 6.65
CA LEU A 18 2.62 -18.69 5.95
C LEU A 18 2.94 -18.68 4.45
N PRO A 19 3.01 -19.86 3.81
CA PRO A 19 3.20 -19.93 2.37
C PRO A 19 2.14 -19.10 1.63
N TYR A 20 2.58 -18.31 0.64
CA TYR A 20 1.74 -17.46 -0.21
C TYR A 20 1.02 -16.30 0.49
N ALA A 21 1.25 -16.06 1.78
CA ALA A 21 0.66 -14.93 2.49
C ALA A 21 1.35 -13.58 2.19
N GLU A 22 2.56 -13.62 1.63
CA GLU A 22 3.35 -12.45 1.27
C GLU A 22 4.02 -12.71 -0.09
N PRO A 23 4.28 -11.67 -0.89
CA PRO A 23 4.91 -11.84 -2.20
C PRO A 23 6.38 -12.28 -2.06
N ALA A 24 6.91 -12.98 -3.06
CA ALA A 24 8.24 -13.58 -2.98
C ALA A 24 9.37 -12.57 -2.69
N TRP A 25 9.25 -11.33 -3.19
CA TRP A 25 10.22 -10.25 -2.95
C TRP A 25 10.22 -9.74 -1.49
N ALA A 26 9.14 -9.98 -0.75
CA ALA A 26 9.01 -9.78 0.70
C ALA A 26 9.54 -10.96 1.52
N ARG A 27 9.91 -12.06 0.87
CA ARG A 27 10.35 -13.32 1.49
C ARG A 27 11.81 -13.67 1.14
N GLY A 28 12.62 -12.66 0.84
CA GLY A 28 14.06 -12.84 0.62
C GLY A 28 14.47 -13.16 -0.82
N TYR A 29 13.54 -13.23 -1.77
CA TYR A 29 13.88 -13.44 -3.18
C TYR A 29 14.22 -12.12 -3.87
N PRO A 30 15.37 -12.02 -4.57
CA PRO A 30 15.71 -10.83 -5.35
C PRO A 30 14.72 -10.66 -6.50
N SER A 31 14.28 -9.42 -6.73
CA SER A 31 13.51 -9.04 -7.90
C SER A 31 14.20 -7.84 -8.56
N PRO A 32 14.28 -7.79 -9.90
CA PRO A 32 14.84 -6.64 -10.60
C PRO A 32 13.94 -5.39 -10.49
N TYR A 33 12.69 -5.55 -10.07
CA TYR A 33 11.69 -4.48 -10.01
C TYR A 33 11.56 -3.84 -8.63
N TYR A 34 11.83 -4.58 -7.55
CA TYR A 34 11.62 -4.09 -6.18
C TYR A 34 12.95 -3.74 -5.51
N ASN A 35 13.06 -2.49 -5.07
CA ASN A 35 14.22 -1.94 -4.37
C ASN A 35 13.85 -1.51 -2.93
N ASP A 36 14.71 -0.75 -2.27
CA ASP A 36 14.47 -0.31 -0.89
C ASP A 36 13.35 0.74 -0.75
N SER A 37 13.06 1.58 -1.77
CA SER A 37 11.94 2.53 -1.70
C SER A 37 10.60 1.81 -1.67
N HIS A 38 10.44 0.75 -2.46
CA HIS A 38 9.28 -0.13 -2.41
C HIS A 38 9.09 -0.80 -1.04
N ARG A 39 10.18 -1.24 -0.41
CA ARG A 39 10.12 -1.86 0.92
C ARG A 39 9.67 -0.86 1.99
N ARG A 40 10.15 0.39 1.92
CA ARG A 40 9.71 1.47 2.81
C ARG A 40 8.23 1.80 2.58
N LEU A 41 7.80 1.88 1.32
CA LEU A 41 6.40 2.11 0.96
C LEU A 41 5.49 1.04 1.56
N ARG A 42 5.84 -0.23 1.33
CA ARG A 42 5.07 -1.37 1.83
C ARG A 42 4.93 -1.33 3.35
N ALA A 43 6.01 -1.07 4.08
CA ALA A 43 5.97 -1.02 5.54
C ALA A 43 5.08 0.13 6.03
N ALA A 44 5.19 1.32 5.43
CA ALA A 44 4.35 2.46 5.77
C ALA A 44 2.87 2.18 5.48
N MET A 45 2.59 1.57 4.33
CA MET A 45 1.23 1.27 3.90
C MET A 45 0.59 0.17 4.77
N ARG A 46 1.32 -0.89 5.10
CA ARG A 46 0.87 -1.95 6.02
C ARG A 46 0.44 -1.36 7.36
N SER A 47 1.29 -0.53 7.96
CA SER A 47 0.95 0.15 9.22
C SER A 47 -0.28 1.04 9.08
N TRP A 48 -0.37 1.79 7.98
CA TRP A 48 -1.52 2.65 7.74
C TRP A 48 -2.84 1.87 7.59
N VAL A 49 -2.82 0.75 6.87
CA VAL A 49 -3.97 -0.14 6.69
C VAL A 49 -4.38 -0.78 8.02
N ASP A 50 -3.43 -1.33 8.77
CA ASP A 50 -3.67 -2.00 10.05
C ASP A 50 -4.25 -1.03 11.10
N GLU A 51 -3.84 0.24 11.08
CA GLU A 51 -4.30 1.26 12.01
C GLU A 51 -5.64 1.89 11.61
N ASN A 52 -5.85 2.17 10.32
CA ASN A 52 -6.94 3.04 9.85
C ASN A 52 -8.08 2.30 9.17
N LEU A 53 -7.82 1.12 8.59
CA LEU A 53 -8.85 0.38 7.84
C LEU A 53 -9.26 -0.88 8.60
N MET A 54 -8.30 -1.73 8.96
CA MET A 54 -8.53 -3.05 9.56
C MET A 54 -9.52 -3.07 10.75
N PRO A 55 -9.53 -2.08 11.66
CA PRO A 55 -10.47 -2.07 12.78
C PRO A 55 -11.94 -1.83 12.38
N HIS A 56 -12.17 -1.22 11.22
CA HIS A 56 -13.48 -0.71 10.79
C HIS A 56 -14.08 -1.44 9.59
N THR A 57 -13.35 -2.42 9.03
CA THR A 57 -13.70 -3.09 7.77
C THR A 57 -15.11 -3.68 7.79
N LEU A 58 -15.43 -4.48 8.82
CA LEU A 58 -16.73 -5.12 8.98
C LEU A 58 -17.88 -4.12 9.08
N GLU A 59 -17.65 -3.00 9.78
CA GLU A 59 -18.66 -1.95 9.93
C GLU A 59 -18.96 -1.28 8.60
N TRP A 60 -17.93 -0.90 7.86
CA TRP A 60 -18.06 -0.21 6.56
C TRP A 60 -18.56 -1.13 5.46
N GLU A 61 -18.21 -2.41 5.48
CA GLU A 61 -18.78 -3.40 4.57
C GLU A 61 -20.27 -3.61 4.82
N THR A 62 -20.69 -3.65 6.09
CA THR A 62 -22.11 -3.81 6.45
C THR A 62 -22.92 -2.55 6.12
N SER A 63 -22.38 -1.36 6.40
CA SER A 63 -23.07 -0.09 6.17
C SER A 63 -23.01 0.38 4.72
N GLN A 64 -22.05 -0.13 3.93
CA GLN A 64 -21.73 0.30 2.57
C GLN A 64 -21.37 1.79 2.47
N VAL A 65 -20.93 2.40 3.58
CA VAL A 65 -20.58 3.81 3.66
C VAL A 65 -19.20 3.95 4.28
N LEU A 66 -18.35 4.72 3.62
CA LEU A 66 -17.07 5.17 4.15
C LEU A 66 -17.23 6.55 4.79
N PRO A 67 -16.52 6.82 5.90
CA PRO A 67 -16.66 8.09 6.59
C PRO A 67 -15.83 9.20 5.93
N ASP A 68 -16.38 10.42 5.86
CA ASP A 68 -15.79 11.58 5.16
C ASP A 68 -14.36 11.92 5.60
N TRP A 69 -14.05 11.73 6.88
CA TRP A 69 -12.72 12.01 7.43
C TRP A 69 -11.63 11.11 6.86
N LEU A 70 -11.98 9.94 6.33
CA LEU A 70 -11.01 8.97 5.81
C LEU A 70 -10.33 9.49 4.55
N TRP A 71 -11.06 10.16 3.65
CA TRP A 71 -10.48 10.78 2.45
C TRP A 71 -9.51 11.90 2.81
N GLU A 72 -9.88 12.75 3.76
CA GLU A 72 -8.97 13.80 4.23
C GLU A 72 -7.69 13.22 4.84
N LYS A 73 -7.82 12.14 5.61
CA LYS A 73 -6.67 11.48 6.21
C LYS A 73 -5.78 10.84 5.15
N ALA A 74 -6.35 10.09 4.21
CA ALA A 74 -5.62 9.46 3.12
C ALA A 74 -4.95 10.48 2.21
N ALA A 75 -5.54 11.67 2.01
CA ALA A 75 -4.90 12.78 1.31
C ALA A 75 -3.69 13.35 2.08
N LYS A 76 -3.86 13.60 3.39
CA LYS A 76 -2.81 14.17 4.27
C LYS A 76 -1.63 13.20 4.45
N ASP A 77 -1.92 11.91 4.55
CA ASP A 77 -0.91 10.86 4.75
C ASP A 77 -0.22 10.45 3.43
N GLY A 78 -0.65 11.01 2.30
CA GLY A 78 0.01 10.81 1.00
C GLY A 78 -0.32 9.48 0.32
N VAL A 79 -1.53 8.98 0.49
CA VAL A 79 -2.03 7.76 -0.17
C VAL A 79 -2.76 8.08 -1.48
N ILE A 80 -3.62 9.12 -1.47
CA ILE A 80 -4.47 9.45 -2.63
C ILE A 80 -3.66 9.96 -3.82
N MET A 81 -2.68 10.85 -3.58
CA MET A 81 -1.93 11.46 -4.69
C MET A 81 -1.12 10.43 -5.49
N PRO A 82 -0.33 9.54 -4.86
CA PRO A 82 0.43 8.55 -5.62
C PRO A 82 -0.46 7.60 -6.44
N MET A 83 -1.62 7.22 -5.92
CA MET A 83 -2.59 6.40 -6.67
C MET A 83 -3.19 7.14 -7.87
N ALA A 84 -3.36 8.46 -7.78
CA ALA A 84 -3.81 9.27 -8.91
C ALA A 84 -2.72 9.45 -9.98
N ALA A 85 -1.45 9.41 -9.58
CA ALA A 85 -0.31 9.50 -10.49
C ALA A 85 -0.06 8.18 -11.25
N GLY A 86 -0.33 7.04 -10.61
CA GLY A 86 -0.13 5.71 -11.19
C GLY A 86 1.35 5.43 -11.44
N ALA A 87 1.72 5.20 -12.71
CA ALA A 87 3.05 4.69 -13.07
C ALA A 87 4.21 5.68 -12.86
N ALA A 88 3.96 6.97 -12.81
CA ALA A 88 4.99 8.00 -12.59
C ALA A 88 4.35 9.26 -12.02
N ILE A 89 5.04 9.95 -11.11
CA ILE A 89 4.56 11.22 -10.55
C ILE A 89 4.87 12.34 -11.54
N PRO A 90 3.85 13.08 -12.05
CA PRO A 90 4.09 14.22 -12.91
C PRO A 90 4.97 15.27 -12.23
N GLN A 91 5.88 15.89 -12.98
CA GLN A 91 6.79 16.90 -12.43
C GLN A 91 6.05 18.09 -11.82
N GLU A 92 4.85 18.41 -12.32
CA GLU A 92 4.02 19.46 -11.75
C GLU A 92 3.49 19.15 -10.34
N TRP A 93 3.50 17.88 -9.91
CA TRP A 93 3.03 17.42 -8.60
C TRP A 93 4.19 17.11 -7.64
N ALA A 94 5.40 16.94 -8.18
CA ALA A 94 6.61 16.71 -7.40
C ALA A 94 6.80 17.80 -6.32
N GLY A 95 6.87 17.37 -5.06
CA GLY A 95 7.07 18.27 -3.91
C GLY A 95 5.86 19.12 -3.50
N LYS A 96 4.71 19.01 -4.19
CA LYS A 96 3.47 19.73 -3.82
C LYS A 96 2.57 18.94 -2.90
N TYR A 97 2.61 17.61 -3.00
CA TYR A 97 1.75 16.71 -2.25
C TYR A 97 2.60 15.66 -1.51
N PRO A 98 2.14 15.19 -0.34
CA PRO A 98 2.83 14.15 0.40
C PRO A 98 2.78 12.82 -0.37
N ILE A 99 3.88 12.08 -0.28
CA ILE A 99 4.00 10.70 -0.78
C ILE A 99 4.30 9.82 0.43
N MET A 100 3.46 8.81 0.65
CA MET A 100 3.67 7.84 1.73
C MET A 100 5.05 7.17 1.62
N GLY A 101 5.69 6.90 2.76
CA GLY A 101 7.02 6.28 2.79
C GLY A 101 8.18 7.24 2.47
N ASN A 102 7.91 8.55 2.34
CA ASN A 102 8.90 9.61 2.08
C ASN A 102 9.79 9.29 0.87
N ILE A 103 9.15 8.88 -0.22
CA ILE A 103 9.80 8.45 -1.46
C ILE A 103 9.97 9.69 -2.34
N ALA A 104 11.16 9.83 -2.93
CA ALA A 104 11.40 10.92 -3.85
C ALA A 104 10.52 10.73 -5.10
N PRO A 105 9.91 11.80 -5.66
CA PRO A 105 9.11 11.69 -6.89
C PRO A 105 9.85 11.03 -8.05
N GLU A 106 11.17 11.17 -8.11
CA GLU A 106 12.05 10.58 -9.13
C GLU A 106 12.30 9.07 -8.93
N GLU A 107 12.11 8.56 -7.71
CA GLU A 107 12.20 7.14 -7.40
C GLU A 107 10.87 6.41 -7.64
N TRP A 108 9.78 7.14 -7.84
CA TRP A 108 8.45 6.57 -8.04
C TRP A 108 8.31 5.88 -9.39
N ASP A 109 7.76 4.66 -9.39
CA ASP A 109 7.46 3.88 -10.58
C ASP A 109 6.14 3.11 -10.42
N GLY A 110 5.70 2.42 -11.47
CA GLY A 110 4.47 1.63 -11.42
C GLY A 110 4.48 0.44 -10.46
N PHE A 111 5.64 -0.01 -9.97
CA PHE A 111 5.71 -1.06 -8.95
C PHE A 111 5.46 -0.50 -7.54
N HIS A 112 5.70 0.80 -7.32
CA HIS A 112 5.24 1.48 -6.11
C HIS A 112 3.72 1.55 -6.04
N ASP A 113 3.08 1.90 -7.16
CA ASP A 113 1.62 1.92 -7.29
C ASP A 113 1.04 0.52 -7.04
N LEU A 114 1.62 -0.52 -7.67
CA LEU A 114 1.24 -1.91 -7.42
C LEU A 114 1.39 -2.31 -5.94
N THR A 115 2.43 -1.81 -5.26
CA THR A 115 2.65 -2.10 -3.83
C THR A 115 1.57 -1.47 -2.95
N ILE A 116 1.10 -0.27 -3.28
CA ILE A 116 -0.03 0.35 -2.56
C ILE A 116 -1.29 -0.48 -2.74
N HIS A 117 -1.58 -0.90 -3.98
CA HIS A 117 -2.74 -1.74 -4.26
C HIS A 117 -2.70 -3.08 -3.52
N ASP A 118 -1.57 -3.78 -3.56
CA ASP A 118 -1.36 -5.06 -2.86
C ASP A 118 -1.61 -4.93 -1.34
N GLU A 119 -1.15 -3.83 -0.74
CA GLU A 119 -1.35 -3.58 0.69
C GLU A 119 -2.79 -3.17 1.04
N PHE A 120 -3.48 -2.44 0.16
CA PHE A 120 -4.91 -2.14 0.32
C PHE A 120 -5.79 -3.38 0.30
N GLU A 121 -5.48 -4.35 -0.58
CA GLU A 121 -6.30 -5.55 -0.77
C GLU A 121 -6.29 -6.48 0.47
N ARG A 122 -5.35 -6.28 1.40
CA ARG A 122 -5.31 -6.99 2.68
C ARG A 122 -6.55 -6.80 3.55
N VAL A 123 -7.27 -5.71 3.33
CA VAL A 123 -8.53 -5.38 4.00
C VAL A 123 -9.61 -6.43 3.73
N GLY A 124 -9.47 -7.25 2.69
CA GLY A 124 -10.36 -8.37 2.40
C GLY A 124 -11.58 -8.00 1.55
N GLY A 125 -11.66 -6.76 1.06
CA GLY A 125 -12.78 -6.28 0.26
C GLY A 125 -12.37 -5.22 -0.77
N VAL A 126 -12.72 -5.44 -2.04
CA VAL A 126 -12.52 -4.48 -3.15
C VAL A 126 -13.33 -3.18 -2.92
N GLY A 127 -14.40 -3.24 -2.13
CA GLY A 127 -15.29 -2.11 -1.89
C GLY A 127 -14.66 -0.94 -1.15
N ILE A 128 -13.81 -1.19 -0.14
CA ILE A 128 -13.16 -0.11 0.64
C ILE A 128 -12.09 0.59 -0.21
N HIS A 129 -11.31 -0.18 -0.96
CA HIS A 129 -10.34 0.34 -1.92
C HIS A 129 -11.03 1.17 -3.02
N ASN A 130 -12.07 0.63 -3.67
CA ASN A 130 -12.82 1.36 -4.71
C ASN A 130 -13.60 2.56 -4.16
N GLY A 131 -14.09 2.49 -2.91
CA GLY A 131 -14.76 3.61 -2.27
C GLY A 131 -13.82 4.77 -1.98
N LEU A 132 -12.59 4.48 -1.57
CA LEU A 132 -11.58 5.50 -1.24
C LEU A 132 -10.97 6.14 -2.49
N VAL A 133 -10.74 5.36 -3.55
CA VAL A 133 -9.98 5.80 -4.74
C VAL A 133 -10.87 6.04 -5.96
N GLY A 134 -11.87 5.19 -6.17
CA GLY A 134 -12.81 5.25 -7.30
C GLY A 134 -14.14 5.93 -6.99
N CYS A 135 -14.35 6.37 -5.74
CA CYS A 135 -15.63 6.92 -5.23
C CYS A 135 -16.84 6.00 -5.48
N THR A 136 -16.63 4.69 -5.60
CA THR A 136 -17.68 3.69 -5.81
C THR A 136 -17.56 2.57 -4.80
N VAL A 137 -18.48 2.54 -3.83
CA VAL A 137 -18.65 1.39 -2.94
C VAL A 137 -19.69 0.48 -3.58
N SER A 138 -19.28 -0.34 -4.55
CA SER A 138 -20.17 -1.35 -5.14
C SER A 138 -19.56 -2.73 -4.95
N LEU A 139 -20.27 -3.59 -4.23
CA LEU A 139 -20.02 -5.03 -4.26
C LEU A 139 -20.27 -5.51 -5.70
N TRP A 140 -19.40 -6.39 -6.19
CA TRP A 140 -19.69 -7.15 -7.40
C TRP A 140 -20.98 -7.96 -7.14
N PRO A 141 -21.96 -7.96 -8.07
CA PRO A 141 -23.25 -8.61 -7.88
C PRO A 141 -23.16 -10.14 -7.73
#